data_AF-A0A6F8UZW0-F1
#
_entry.id   AF-A0A6F8UZW0-F1
#
_cell.length_a   1.000
_cell.length_b   1.000
_cell.length_c   1.000
_cell.angle_alpha   90.00
_cell.angle_beta   90.00
_cell.angle_gamma   90.00
#
_symmetry.space_group_name_H-M   'P 1'
#
loop_
_entity.id
_entity.type
_entity.pdbx_description
1 polymer ?
#
loop_
_entity_poly.entity_id
_entity_poly.type
_entity_poly.pdbx_seq_one_letter_code
_entity_poly.pdbx_strand_id
1 'polypeptide(L)'
;MRLSRNELLFIALGAVLGAVVAWAVRAGFVAPDGALPPFAMVLLGLGFVELLVGYAAGRPPGTLVGMPARFLAFVLGVCIVLLGGKFA
;
A
#
# COMPACT_ATOMS: atom_id res chain seq x y z
N MET A 1 -6.76 -12.16 -16.88
CA MET A 1 -6.30 -12.78 -15.61
C MET A 1 -7.42 -12.68 -14.61
N ARG A 2 -7.85 -13.79 -13.98
CA ARG A 2 -8.75 -13.72 -12.83
C ARG A 2 -7.89 -13.50 -11.59
N LEU A 3 -8.08 -12.37 -10.91
CA LEU A 3 -7.45 -12.11 -9.61
C LEU A 3 -7.97 -13.10 -8.58
N SER A 4 -7.07 -13.70 -7.82
CA SER A 4 -7.41 -14.51 -6.67
C SER A 4 -7.95 -13.65 -5.52
N ARG A 5 -8.64 -14.28 -4.58
CA ARG A 5 -9.21 -13.60 -3.41
C ARG A 5 -8.13 -12.89 -2.58
N ASN A 6 -6.96 -13.50 -2.45
CA ASN A 6 -5.84 -12.95 -1.70
C ASN A 6 -5.27 -11.69 -2.39
N GLU A 7 -5.19 -11.70 -3.71
CA GLU A 7 -4.74 -10.55 -4.48
C GLU A 7 -5.73 -9.39 -4.37
N LEU A 8 -7.04 -9.65 -4.42
CA LEU A 8 -8.07 -8.65 -4.19
C LEU A 8 -7.97 -8.02 -2.79
N LEU A 9 -7.77 -8.85 -1.75
CA LEU A 9 -7.59 -8.36 -0.38
C LEU A 9 -6.32 -7.52 -0.24
N PHE A 10 -5.23 -7.93 -0.88
CA PHE A 10 -3.97 -7.17 -0.89
C PHE A 10 -4.11 -5.82 -1.60
N ILE A 11 -4.84 -5.79 -2.72
CA ILE A 11 -5.18 -4.55 -3.43
C ILE A 11 -6.02 -3.62 -2.55
N ALA A 12 -7.04 -4.16 -1.88
CA ALA A 12 -7.86 -3.39 -0.95
C ALA A 12 -7.03 -2.83 0.22
N LEU A 13 -6.08 -3.61 0.75
CA LEU A 13 -5.13 -3.15 1.76
C LEU A 13 -4.26 -2.01 1.25
N GLY A 14 -3.79 -2.08 0.00
CA GLY A 14 -3.07 -0.95 -0.63
C GLY A 14 -3.89 0.32 -0.68
N ALA A 15 -5.19 0.22 -0.99
CA ALA A 15 -6.08 1.36 -1.01
C ALA A 15 -6.33 1.96 0.39
N VAL A 16 -6.58 1.11 1.38
CA VAL A 16 -6.73 1.52 2.79
C VAL A 16 -5.44 2.20 3.29
N LEU A 17 -4.28 1.62 2.99
CA LEU A 17 -3.00 2.15 3.41
C LEU A 17 -2.71 3.52 2.75
N GLY A 18 -3.06 3.68 1.48
CA GLY A 18 -3.05 4.97 0.81
C GLY A 18 -3.95 6.01 1.49
N ALA A 19 -5.17 5.62 1.90
CA ALA A 19 -6.08 6.52 2.62
C ALA A 19 -5.55 6.94 4.00
N VAL A 20 -4.93 6.00 4.73
CA VAL A 20 -4.32 6.26 6.04
C VAL A 20 -3.15 7.24 5.90
N VAL A 21 -2.28 7.04 4.91
CA VAL A 21 -1.16 7.95 4.64
C VAL A 21 -1.67 9.33 4.21
N ALA A 22 -2.68 9.39 3.34
CA ALA A 22 -3.31 10.65 2.94
C ALA A 22 -3.84 11.44 4.14
N TRP A 23 -4.53 10.75 5.05
CA TRP A 23 -5.01 11.34 6.30
C TRP A 23 -3.87 11.83 7.19
N ALA A 24 -2.79 11.04 7.33
CA ALA A 24 -1.62 11.42 8.12
C ALA A 24 -0.90 12.66 7.57
N VAL A 25 -0.80 12.78 6.24
CA VAL A 25 -0.29 14.00 5.58
C VAL A 25 -1.20 15.19 5.90
N ARG A 26 -2.52 15.03 5.74
CA ARG A 26 -3.49 16.11 6.00
C ARG A 26 -3.51 16.56 7.47
N ALA A 27 -3.30 15.64 8.40
CA ALA A 27 -3.21 15.92 9.83
C ALA A 27 -1.87 16.55 10.24
N GLY A 28 -0.91 16.71 9.32
CA GLY A 28 0.42 17.28 9.59
C GLY A 28 1.40 16.32 10.25
N PHE A 29 1.06 15.03 10.39
CA PHE A 29 1.97 14.01 10.92
C PHE A 29 3.07 13.61 9.93
N VAL A 30 2.83 13.82 8.63
CA VAL A 30 3.76 13.48 7.56
C VAL A 30 4.03 14.70 6.70
N ALA A 31 5.29 15.13 6.66
CA ALA A 31 5.73 16.18 5.76
C ALA A 31 5.77 15.65 4.31
N PRO A 32 5.12 16.31 3.33
CA PRO A 32 5.13 15.89 1.92
C PRO A 32 6.55 15.78 1.34
N ASP A 33 7.42 16.71 1.72
CA ASP A 33 8.81 16.83 1.27
C ASP A 33 9.81 16.31 2.33
N GLY A 34 9.33 15.50 3.28
CA GLY A 34 10.17 14.88 4.29
C GLY A 34 11.11 13.82 3.73
N ALA A 35 12.08 13.38 4.54
CA ALA A 35 13.02 12.32 4.16
C ALA A 35 12.35 11.00 3.75
N LEU A 36 11.14 10.74 4.26
CA LEU A 36 10.30 9.62 3.85
C LEU A 36 9.02 10.15 3.18
N PRO A 37 8.97 10.21 1.84
CA PRO A 37 7.82 10.77 1.15
C PRO A 37 6.60 9.84 1.28
N PRO A 38 5.37 10.38 1.15
CA PRO A 38 4.14 9.62 1.35
C PRO A 38 4.02 8.33 0.52
N PHE A 39 4.46 8.34 -0.74
CA PHE A 39 4.44 7.14 -1.58
C PHE A 39 5.40 6.03 -1.08
N ALA A 40 6.52 6.41 -0.47
CA ALA A 40 7.47 5.46 0.09
C ALA A 40 6.88 4.77 1.32
N MET A 41 6.09 5.50 2.13
CA MET A 41 5.31 4.89 3.21
C MET A 41 4.31 3.85 2.69
N VAL A 42 3.67 4.12 1.55
CA VAL A 42 2.78 3.15 0.91
C VAL A 42 3.52 1.89 0.48
N LEU A 43 4.68 2.06 -0.17
CA LEU A 43 5.51 0.95 -0.61
C LEU A 43 5.99 0.09 0.57
N LEU A 44 6.51 0.73 1.61
CA LEU A 44 6.97 0.05 2.82
C LEU A 44 5.82 -0.66 3.53
N GLY A 45 4.68 0.00 3.68
CA GLY A 45 3.49 -0.58 4.30
C GLY A 45 3.01 -1.84 3.59
N LEU A 46 2.92 -1.83 2.26
CA LEU A 46 2.60 -3.00 1.46
C LEU A 46 3.64 -4.12 1.60
N GLY A 47 4.93 -3.78 1.62
CA GLY A 47 6.01 -4.73 1.87
C GLY A 47 5.90 -5.40 3.24
N PHE A 48 5.61 -4.63 4.30
CA PHE A 48 5.38 -5.16 5.64
C PHE A 48 4.17 -6.07 5.73
N VAL A 49 3.05 -5.69 5.09
CA VAL A 49 1.85 -6.52 5.02
C VAL A 49 2.17 -7.88 4.38
N GLU A 50 2.89 -7.88 3.27
CA GLU A 50 3.27 -9.14 2.61
C GLU A 50 4.22 -9.99 3.46
N LEU A 51 5.15 -9.36 4.18
CA LEU A 51 6.08 -10.05 5.08
C LEU A 51 5.35 -10.68 6.26
N LEU A 52 4.42 -9.94 6.89
CA LEU A 52 3.61 -10.42 8.02
C LEU A 52 2.67 -11.55 7.60
N VAL A 53 1.96 -11.39 6.48
CA VAL A 53 1.05 -12.41 5.97
C VAL A 53 1.82 -13.62 5.47
N GLY A 54 2.98 -13.43 4.84
CA GLY A 54 3.89 -14.49 4.40
C GLY A 54 4.38 -15.32 5.56
N TYR A 55 4.85 -14.65 6.61
CA TYR A 55 5.28 -15.29 7.84
C TYR A 55 4.15 -16.08 8.51
N ALA A 56 2.96 -15.48 8.68
CA ALA A 56 1.81 -16.15 9.28
C ALA A 56 1.30 -17.34 8.46
N ALA A 57 1.40 -17.28 7.13
CA ALA A 57 1.00 -18.36 6.23
C ALA A 57 2.09 -19.42 6.00
N GLY A 58 3.29 -19.26 6.59
CA GLY A 58 4.44 -20.15 6.37
C GLY A 58 4.92 -20.17 4.92
N ARG A 59 4.68 -19.09 4.14
CA ARG A 59 5.05 -19.00 2.74
C ARG A 59 6.20 -18.01 2.53
N PRO A 60 7.12 -18.27 1.60
CA PRO A 60 8.21 -17.35 1.34
C PRO A 60 7.68 -15.99 0.86
N PRO A 61 8.31 -14.87 1.27
CA PRO A 61 7.97 -13.56 0.74
C PRO A 61 8.16 -13.59 -0.78
N GLY A 62 7.28 -12.91 -1.52
CA GLY A 62 7.32 -12.98 -2.98
C GLY A 62 6.34 -13.99 -3.59
N THR A 63 5.74 -14.89 -2.81
CA THR A 63 4.90 -15.99 -3.36
C THR A 63 3.40 -15.87 -3.09
N LEU A 64 2.96 -14.96 -2.19
CA LEU A 64 1.55 -14.82 -1.81
C LEU A 64 0.70 -14.07 -2.84
N VAL A 65 1.28 -13.07 -3.48
CA VAL A 65 0.62 -12.14 -4.38
C VAL A 65 1.41 -12.08 -5.68
N GLY A 66 0.75 -12.23 -6.83
CA GLY A 66 1.43 -12.09 -8.11
C GLY A 66 1.97 -10.67 -8.28
N MET A 67 3.11 -10.52 -8.97
CA MET A 67 3.67 -9.20 -9.29
C MET A 67 2.62 -8.21 -9.86
N PRO A 68 1.71 -8.59 -10.79
CA PRO A 68 0.71 -7.67 -11.31
C PRO A 68 -0.21 -7.09 -10.23
N ALA A 69 -0.63 -7.90 -9.26
CA ALA A 69 -1.49 -7.46 -8.16
C ALA A 69 -0.74 -6.56 -7.16
N ARG A 70 0.56 -6.80 -6.95
CA ARG A 70 1.40 -5.90 -6.13
C ARG A 70 1.51 -4.51 -6.74
N PHE A 71 1.79 -4.45 -8.04
CA PHE A 71 1.84 -3.18 -8.76
C PHE A 71 0.50 -2.46 -8.69
N LEU A 72 -0.61 -3.18 -8.89
CA LEU A 72 -1.94 -2.59 -8.81
C LEU A 72 -2.24 -2.03 -7.41
N ALA A 73 -1.93 -2.78 -6.35
CA ALA A 73 -2.11 -2.34 -4.97
C ALA A 73 -1.31 -1.07 -4.65
N PHE A 74 -0.05 -1.02 -5.10
CA PHE A 74 0.82 0.14 -4.93
C PHE A 74 0.31 1.36 -5.70
N VAL A 75 0.00 1.20 -6.99
CA VAL A 75 -0.51 2.29 -7.84
C VAL A 75 -1.80 2.85 -7.27
N LEU A 76 -2.74 1.99 -6.86
CA LEU A 76 -3.99 2.43 -6.23
C LEU A 76 -3.73 3.20 -4.94
N GLY A 77 -2.87 2.70 -4.06
CA GLY A 77 -2.51 3.38 -2.82
C GLY A 77 -1.89 4.76 -3.07
N VAL A 78 -0.95 4.87 -4.02
CA VAL A 78 -0.34 6.15 -4.40
C VAL A 78 -1.37 7.10 -5.02
N CYS A 79 -2.24 6.62 -5.91
CA CYS A 79 -3.30 7.45 -6.47
C CYS A 79 -4.18 8.05 -5.37
N ILE A 80 -4.55 7.25 -4.35
CA ILE A 80 -5.34 7.73 -3.22
C ILE A 80 -4.58 8.76 -2.38
N VAL A 81 -3.28 8.55 -2.13
CA VAL A 81 -2.43 9.55 -1.45
C VAL A 81 -2.41 10.88 -2.22
N LEU A 82 -2.19 10.82 -3.54
CA LEU A 82 -2.13 12.00 -4.40
C LEU A 82 -3.48 12.71 -4.49
N LEU A 83 -4.59 11.96 -4.54
CA LEU A 83 -5.95 12.51 -4.48
C LEU A 83 -6.18 13.21 -3.14
N GLY A 84 -5.82 12.55 -2.03
CA GLY A 84 -5.94 13.13 -0.69
C GLY A 84 -5.11 14.40 -0.50
N GLY A 85 -3.93 14.48 -1.11
CA GLY A 85 -3.11 15.70 -1.12
C GLY A 85 -3.63 16.82 -2.01
N LYS A 86 -4.41 16.51 -3.06
CA LYS A 86 -5.05 17.51 -3.95
C LYS A 86 -6.36 18.07 -3.41
N PHE A 87 -7.07 17.32 -2.56
CA PHE A 87 -8.32 17.73 -1.93
C PHE A 87 -8.16 18.20 -0.46
N ALA A 88 -6.91 18.31 0.02
CA ALA A 88 -6.58 18.78 1.36
C ALA A 88 -6.41 20.30 1.41
#